data_AF-A0A7M7LKX4-F1
#
_entry.id   AF-A0A7M7LKX4-F1
#
_cell.length_a   1.000
_cell.length_b   1.000
_cell.length_c   1.000
_cell.angle_alpha   90.00
_cell.angle_beta   90.00
_cell.angle_gamma   90.00
#
_symmetry.space_group_name_H-M   'P 1'
#
loop_
_entity.id
_entity.type
_entity.pdbx_description
1 polymer ?
#
loop_
_entity_poly.entity_id
_entity_poly.type
_entity_poly.pdbx_seq_one_letter_code
_entity_poly.pdbx_strand_id
1 'polypeptide(L)'
;MVRKAGPTNMKMRQEIPVQPPEQVINDDELMSFSVRELNRRLRGLPKDQVVQLKQRRRTLKNRGYAANCREKRVTQKESLEVEQDRLKMEVEKLAVENARQREALDDLHRKYKSLLHVTAKSGPEKIKVLSGPLTIADLNKDNTIPGPSHRQQDGPVAGVMVKQEIVDQRLGD
;
A
#
# COMPACT_ATOMS: atom_id res chain seq x y z
N MET A 1 -59.95 -32.41 -6.73
CA MET A 1 -59.62 -32.55 -8.16
C MET A 1 -58.46 -33.52 -8.31
N VAL A 2 -58.76 -34.77 -8.62
CA VAL A 2 -57.80 -35.86 -8.86
C VAL A 2 -57.27 -35.70 -10.29
N ARG A 3 -55.94 -35.66 -10.48
CA ARG A 3 -55.34 -35.78 -11.81
C ARG A 3 -54.68 -37.15 -11.93
N LYS A 4 -55.26 -37.96 -12.84
CA LYS A 4 -54.86 -39.30 -13.28
C LYS A 4 -53.37 -39.39 -13.62
N ALA A 5 -52.73 -40.47 -13.19
CA ALA A 5 -51.50 -40.98 -13.78
C ALA A 5 -51.83 -41.78 -15.06
N GLY A 6 -51.03 -41.59 -16.11
CA GLY A 6 -51.05 -42.34 -17.39
C GLY A 6 -49.64 -42.88 -17.72
N PRO A 7 -49.51 -43.78 -18.70
CA PRO A 7 -48.85 -45.08 -18.51
C PRO A 7 -47.33 -45.12 -18.72
N THR A 8 -46.77 -46.16 -18.10
CA THR A 8 -45.43 -46.73 -18.21
C THR A 8 -44.96 -46.89 -19.66
N ASN A 9 -43.83 -46.27 -20.01
CA ASN A 9 -43.10 -46.56 -21.24
C ASN A 9 -41.81 -47.31 -20.88
N MET A 10 -41.88 -48.64 -20.95
CA MET A 10 -40.71 -49.50 -21.02
C MET A 10 -40.12 -49.38 -22.42
N LYS A 11 -38.94 -48.76 -22.58
CA LYS A 11 -38.14 -48.89 -23.81
C LYS A 11 -36.66 -48.73 -23.55
N MET A 12 -35.97 -49.83 -23.87
CA MET A 12 -34.58 -49.96 -24.32
C MET A 12 -33.50 -49.49 -23.35
N ARG A 13 -32.90 -50.45 -22.64
CA ARG A 13 -31.49 -50.35 -22.23
C ARG A 13 -30.65 -50.18 -23.49
N GLN A 14 -30.31 -48.93 -23.81
CA GLN A 14 -29.19 -48.65 -24.70
C GLN A 14 -27.92 -49.04 -23.94
N GLU A 15 -27.20 -49.99 -24.51
CA GLU A 15 -25.88 -50.39 -24.06
C GLU A 15 -25.00 -49.13 -23.98
N ILE A 16 -24.47 -48.87 -22.78
CA ILE A 16 -23.55 -47.76 -22.53
C ILE A 16 -22.28 -48.08 -23.31
N PRO A 17 -21.89 -47.27 -24.32
CA PRO A 17 -20.59 -47.44 -24.94
C PRO A 17 -19.53 -47.19 -23.87
N VAL A 18 -18.67 -48.18 -23.66
CA VAL A 18 -17.53 -48.11 -22.75
C VAL A 18 -16.72 -46.85 -23.08
N GLN A 19 -16.81 -45.84 -22.21
CA GLN A 19 -16.12 -44.58 -22.39
C GLN A 19 -14.60 -44.81 -22.23
N PRO A 20 -13.75 -44.17 -23.05
CA PRO A 20 -12.30 -44.22 -22.88
C PRO A 20 -11.91 -43.59 -21.54
N PRO A 21 -10.72 -43.91 -20.98
CA PRO A 21 -10.33 -43.52 -19.63
C PRO A 21 -10.50 -42.02 -19.46
N GLU A 22 -11.43 -41.63 -18.57
CA GLU A 22 -11.61 -40.25 -18.15
C GLU A 22 -10.23 -39.72 -17.75
N GLN A 23 -9.74 -38.71 -18.48
CA GLN A 23 -8.58 -37.96 -18.03
C GLN A 23 -9.01 -37.25 -16.75
N VAL A 24 -8.73 -37.88 -15.61
CA VAL A 24 -9.05 -37.36 -14.28
C VAL A 24 -8.24 -36.09 -14.09
N ILE A 25 -8.86 -34.94 -14.34
CA ILE A 25 -8.23 -33.64 -14.11
C ILE A 25 -8.15 -33.42 -12.60
N ASN A 26 -6.93 -33.29 -12.07
CA ASN A 26 -6.72 -32.98 -10.65
C ASN A 26 -6.86 -31.47 -10.38
N ASP A 27 -7.01 -31.08 -9.10
CA ASP A 27 -7.20 -29.69 -8.67
C ASP A 27 -6.06 -28.77 -9.13
N ASP A 28 -4.81 -29.21 -9.01
CA ASP A 28 -3.64 -28.40 -9.38
C ASP A 28 -3.59 -28.12 -10.88
N GLU A 29 -3.86 -29.14 -11.69
CA GLU A 29 -3.97 -29.01 -13.14
C GLU A 29 -5.17 -28.09 -13.52
N LEU A 30 -6.32 -28.29 -12.88
CA LEU A 30 -7.51 -27.49 -13.13
C LEU A 30 -7.29 -26.00 -12.81
N MET A 31 -6.50 -25.71 -11.78
CA MET A 31 -6.11 -24.34 -11.43
C MET A 31 -5.13 -23.75 -12.45
N SER A 32 -4.13 -24.53 -12.90
CA SER A 32 -3.04 -24.07 -13.76
C SER A 32 -3.46 -23.80 -15.20
N PHE A 33 -4.47 -24.51 -15.72
CA PHE A 33 -4.88 -24.36 -17.12
C PHE A 33 -5.24 -22.92 -17.48
N SER A 34 -4.82 -22.45 -18.65
CA SER A 34 -5.40 -21.22 -19.20
C SER A 34 -6.91 -21.40 -19.50
N VAL A 35 -7.63 -20.31 -19.80
CA VAL A 35 -9.03 -20.41 -20.23
C VAL A 35 -9.13 -21.20 -21.54
N ARG A 36 -8.18 -20.98 -22.46
CA ARG A 36 -8.10 -21.67 -23.75
C ARG A 36 -7.84 -23.16 -23.59
N GLU A 37 -6.88 -23.55 -22.75
CA GLU A 37 -6.59 -24.96 -22.46
C GLU A 37 -7.76 -25.68 -21.79
N LEU A 38 -8.39 -25.04 -20.79
CA LEU A 38 -9.57 -25.59 -20.16
C LEU A 38 -10.67 -25.81 -21.21
N ASN A 39 -10.98 -24.80 -22.02
CA ASN A 39 -12.00 -24.92 -23.06
C ASN A 39 -11.68 -26.01 -24.09
N ARG A 40 -10.41 -26.25 -24.41
CA ARG A 40 -9.99 -27.36 -25.28
C ARG A 40 -10.29 -28.71 -24.65
N ARG A 41 -9.92 -28.91 -23.37
CA ARG A 41 -10.19 -30.16 -22.63
C ARG A 41 -11.68 -30.41 -22.36
N LEU A 42 -12.49 -29.36 -22.32
CA LEU A 42 -13.94 -29.48 -22.16
C LEU A 42 -14.68 -29.87 -23.45
N ARG A 43 -14.03 -29.88 -24.63
CA ARG A 43 -14.67 -30.26 -25.89
C ARG A 43 -15.00 -31.75 -25.89
N GLY A 44 -16.22 -32.10 -26.28
CA GLY A 44 -16.67 -33.49 -26.35
C GLY A 44 -17.15 -34.07 -25.01
N LEU A 45 -17.02 -33.35 -23.89
CA LEU A 45 -17.54 -33.79 -22.61
C LEU A 45 -19.06 -33.55 -22.48
N PRO A 46 -19.79 -34.40 -21.73
CA PRO A 46 -21.18 -34.16 -21.38
C PRO A 46 -21.37 -32.82 -20.66
N LYS A 47 -22.53 -32.18 -20.87
CA LYS A 47 -22.86 -30.86 -20.28
C LYS A 47 -22.69 -30.85 -18.76
N ASP A 48 -23.12 -31.91 -18.08
CA ASP A 48 -23.07 -31.99 -16.62
C ASP A 48 -21.62 -32.02 -16.10
N GLN A 49 -20.74 -32.77 -16.77
CA GLN A 49 -19.31 -32.79 -16.44
C GLN A 49 -18.65 -31.43 -16.67
N VAL A 50 -19.01 -30.73 -17.76
CA VAL A 50 -18.51 -29.38 -18.06
C VAL A 50 -18.90 -28.40 -16.95
N VAL A 51 -20.14 -28.42 -16.49
CA VAL A 51 -20.62 -27.56 -15.39
C VAL A 51 -19.88 -27.88 -14.10
N GLN A 52 -19.71 -29.17 -13.76
CA GLN A 52 -18.98 -29.60 -12.57
C GLN A 52 -17.53 -29.14 -12.57
N LEU A 53 -16.80 -29.29 -13.68
CA LEU A 53 -15.40 -28.85 -13.79
C LEU A 53 -15.26 -27.33 -13.68
N LYS A 54 -16.16 -26.57 -14.32
CA LYS A 54 -16.18 -25.10 -14.19
C LYS A 54 -16.47 -24.66 -12.76
N GLN A 55 -17.43 -25.30 -12.11
CA GLN A 55 -17.78 -24.98 -10.72
C GLN A 55 -16.64 -25.34 -9.77
N ARG A 56 -16.03 -26.53 -9.92
CA ARG A 56 -14.85 -26.96 -9.16
C ARG A 56 -13.72 -25.94 -9.31
N ARG A 57 -13.40 -25.54 -10.55
CA ARG A 57 -12.38 -24.51 -10.82
C ARG A 57 -12.70 -23.17 -10.15
N ARG A 58 -13.96 -22.73 -10.17
CA ARG A 58 -14.39 -21.49 -9.51
C ARG A 58 -14.17 -21.56 -8.01
N THR A 59 -14.56 -22.66 -7.37
CA THR A 59 -14.36 -22.89 -5.93
C THR A 59 -12.88 -22.86 -5.57
N LEU A 60 -12.03 -23.51 -6.36
CA LEU A 60 -10.57 -23.52 -6.15
C LEU A 60 -9.97 -22.12 -6.28
N LYS A 61 -10.30 -21.37 -7.34
CA LYS A 61 -9.83 -19.98 -7.50
C LYS A 61 -10.30 -19.08 -6.36
N ASN A 62 -11.56 -19.21 -5.95
CA ASN A 62 -12.11 -18.44 -4.82
C ASN A 62 -11.37 -18.74 -3.51
N ARG A 63 -10.91 -19.97 -3.30
CA ARG A 63 -10.06 -20.31 -2.15
C ARG A 63 -8.75 -19.52 -2.17
N GLY A 64 -8.08 -19.47 -3.33
CA GLY A 64 -6.87 -18.65 -3.52
C GLY A 64 -7.14 -17.15 -3.33
N TYR A 65 -8.25 -16.63 -3.88
CA TYR A 65 -8.62 -15.22 -3.71
C TYR A 65 -8.89 -14.85 -2.25
N ALA A 66 -9.49 -15.75 -1.47
CA ALA A 66 -9.71 -15.53 -0.04
C ALA A 66 -8.39 -15.48 0.74
N ALA A 67 -7.42 -16.34 0.42
CA ALA A 67 -6.09 -16.32 1.03
C ALA A 67 -5.36 -15.00 0.70
N ASN A 68 -5.29 -14.64 -0.59
CA ASN A 68 -4.63 -13.41 -1.04
C ASN A 68 -5.31 -12.15 -0.49
N CYS A 69 -6.64 -12.18 -0.29
CA CYS A 69 -7.38 -11.07 0.34
C CYS A 69 -6.95 -10.88 1.80
N ARG A 70 -6.82 -11.98 2.55
CA ARG A 70 -6.35 -11.93 3.95
C ARG A 70 -4.91 -11.43 4.03
N GLU A 71 -4.03 -11.97 3.19
CA GLU A 71 -2.62 -11.54 3.10
C GLU A 71 -2.52 -10.04 2.81
N LYS A 72 -3.16 -9.56 1.74
CA LYS A 72 -3.17 -8.13 1.38
C LYS A 72 -3.66 -7.25 2.52
N ARG A 73 -4.70 -7.68 3.24
CA ARG A 73 -5.23 -6.93 4.38
C ARG A 73 -4.24 -6.88 5.55
N VAL A 74 -3.54 -7.97 5.83
CA VAL A 74 -2.53 -8.03 6.89
C VAL A 74 -1.34 -7.14 6.50
N THR A 75 -0.80 -7.30 5.30
CA THR A 75 0.32 -6.46 4.82
C THR A 75 -0.04 -4.97 4.78
N GLN A 76 -1.26 -4.63 4.38
CA GLN A 76 -1.72 -3.22 4.40
C GLN A 76 -1.83 -2.68 5.82
N LYS A 77 -2.28 -3.49 6.78
CA LYS A 77 -2.33 -3.08 8.18
C LYS A 77 -0.92 -2.85 8.73
N GLU A 78 -0.01 -3.79 8.50
CA GLU A 78 1.38 -3.71 8.95
C GLU A 78 2.09 -2.48 8.35
N SER A 79 1.90 -2.19 7.07
CA SER A 79 2.49 -1.00 6.45
C SER A 79 1.97 0.31 7.03
N LEU A 80 0.67 0.36 7.39
CA LEU A 80 0.09 1.50 8.09
C LEU A 80 0.61 1.65 9.52
N GLU A 81 0.86 0.55 10.23
CA GLU A 81 1.46 0.57 11.58
C GLU A 81 2.90 1.10 11.53
N VAL A 82 3.70 0.64 10.57
CA VAL A 82 5.06 1.16 10.33
C VAL A 82 5.04 2.66 10.02
N GLU A 83 4.14 3.10 9.14
CA GLU A 83 4.04 4.51 8.78
C GLU A 83 3.55 5.37 9.96
N GLN A 84 2.60 4.86 10.75
CA GLN A 84 2.16 5.52 11.98
C GLN A 84 3.33 5.73 12.93
N ASP A 85 4.15 4.71 13.17
CA ASP A 85 5.28 4.82 14.09
C ASP A 85 6.38 5.73 13.56
N ARG A 86 6.65 5.69 12.25
CA ARG A 86 7.55 6.66 11.58
C ARG A 86 7.09 8.10 11.81
N LEU A 87 5.81 8.38 11.61
CA LEU A 87 5.24 9.71 11.79
C LEU A 87 5.27 10.15 13.26
N LYS A 88 4.98 9.26 14.21
CA LYS A 88 5.11 9.55 15.65
C LYS A 88 6.54 9.97 16.01
N MET A 89 7.54 9.23 15.54
CA MET A 89 8.94 9.56 15.79
C MET A 89 9.33 10.92 15.21
N GLU A 90 8.86 11.26 14.00
CA GLU A 90 9.15 12.56 13.40
C GLU A 90 8.47 13.70 14.17
N VAL A 91 7.23 13.51 14.65
CA VAL A 91 6.54 14.49 15.51
C VAL A 91 7.31 14.73 16.80
N GLU A 92 7.77 13.67 17.47
CA GLU A 92 8.54 13.78 18.71
C GLU A 92 9.86 14.53 18.48
N LYS A 93 10.59 14.16 17.43
CA LYS A 93 11.82 14.84 17.03
C LYS A 93 11.60 16.34 16.76
N LEU A 94 10.55 16.68 16.01
CA LEU A 94 10.20 18.07 15.72
C LEU A 94 9.77 18.83 16.98
N ALA A 95 9.09 18.18 17.92
CA ALA A 95 8.71 18.79 19.19
C ALA A 95 9.95 19.16 20.04
N VAL A 96 10.94 18.27 20.10
CA VAL A 96 12.22 18.53 20.79
C VAL A 96 12.96 19.70 20.15
N GLU A 97 13.08 19.71 18.82
CA GLU A 97 13.74 20.81 18.09
C GLU A 97 12.99 22.14 18.26
N ASN A 98 11.65 22.11 18.25
CA ASN A 98 10.84 23.31 18.47
C ASN A 98 11.04 23.87 19.90
N ALA A 99 11.09 23.00 20.91
CA ALA A 99 11.35 23.40 22.29
C ALA A 99 12.74 24.05 22.44
N ARG A 100 13.77 23.44 21.84
CA ARG A 100 15.13 23.99 21.79
C ARG A 100 15.17 25.37 21.14
N GLN A 101 14.48 25.54 20.01
CA GLN A 101 14.43 26.83 19.31
C GLN A 101 13.72 27.90 20.13
N ARG A 102 12.64 27.55 20.85
CA ARG A 102 11.95 28.47 21.76
C ARG A 102 12.85 28.92 22.91
N GLU A 103 13.59 28.00 23.52
CA GLU A 103 14.55 28.32 24.58
C GLU A 103 15.63 29.29 24.07
N ALA A 104 16.21 29.03 22.89
CA ALA A 104 17.20 29.91 22.28
C ALA A 104 16.64 31.32 21.99
N LEU A 105 15.39 31.41 21.54
CA LEU A 105 14.70 32.69 21.33
C LEU A 105 14.45 33.43 22.65
N ASP A 106 14.02 32.73 23.69
CA ASP A 106 13.79 33.31 25.01
C ASP A 106 15.09 33.85 25.62
N ASP A 107 16.19 33.12 25.50
CA ASP A 107 17.51 33.56 25.93
C ASP A 107 17.97 34.82 25.19
N LEU A 108 17.77 34.86 23.87
CA LEU A 108 18.10 36.03 23.06
C LEU A 108 17.25 37.24 23.47
N HIS A 109 15.94 37.04 23.67
CA HIS A 109 15.05 38.09 24.17
C HIS A 109 15.45 38.60 25.56
N ARG A 110 15.89 37.72 26.47
CA ARG A 110 16.40 38.12 27.80
C ARG A 110 17.67 38.98 27.67
N LYS A 111 18.64 38.55 26.85
CA LYS A 111 19.88 39.31 26.58
C LYS A 111 19.57 40.68 25.99
N TYR A 112 18.68 40.75 25.01
CA TYR A 112 18.25 42.00 24.39
C TYR A 112 17.59 42.95 25.39
N LYS A 113 16.65 42.47 26.22
CA LYS A 113 16.01 43.27 27.26
C LYS A 113 16.99 43.80 28.31
N SER A 114 17.96 42.98 28.71
CA SER A 114 19.01 43.40 29.64
C SER A 114 19.84 44.55 29.06
N LEU A 115 20.22 44.44 27.79
CA LEU A 115 20.94 45.50 27.09
C LEU A 115 20.12 46.80 27.01
N LEU A 116 18.84 46.73 26.62
CA LEU A 116 17.94 47.89 26.61
C LEU A 116 17.80 48.54 28.01
N HIS A 117 17.77 47.73 29.05
CA HIS A 117 17.68 48.23 30.42
C HIS A 117 18.95 48.99 30.84
N VAL A 118 20.13 48.45 30.50
CA VAL A 118 21.41 49.10 30.75
C VAL A 118 21.51 50.40 29.95
N THR A 119 21.12 50.41 28.66
CA THR A 119 21.17 51.62 27.83
C THR A 119 20.18 52.70 28.28
N ALA A 120 19.04 52.31 28.86
CA ALA A 120 18.10 53.27 29.45
C ALA A 120 18.63 53.89 30.76
N LYS A 121 19.38 53.13 31.57
CA LYS A 121 19.92 53.59 32.86
C LYS A 121 21.26 54.31 32.76
N SER A 122 22.12 53.90 31.82
CA SER A 122 23.37 54.55 31.51
C SER A 122 23.15 55.39 30.26
N GLY A 123 23.00 56.71 30.42
CA GLY A 123 22.82 57.63 29.29
C GLY A 123 23.87 57.38 28.18
N PRO A 124 23.57 57.77 26.92
CA PRO A 124 24.30 57.34 25.72
C PRO A 124 25.81 57.61 25.74
N GLU A 125 26.29 58.48 26.62
CA GLU A 125 27.70 58.88 26.74
C GLU A 125 28.63 57.83 27.37
N LYS A 126 28.10 56.82 28.09
CA LYS A 126 28.96 55.82 28.79
C LYS A 126 29.11 54.47 28.06
N ILE A 127 28.42 54.29 26.92
CA ILE A 127 28.42 53.03 26.18
C ILE A 127 29.41 53.13 25.03
N LYS A 128 30.60 52.55 25.23
CA LYS A 128 31.63 52.49 24.19
C LYS A 128 31.30 51.33 23.25
N VAL A 129 30.69 51.65 22.10
CA VAL A 129 30.43 50.68 21.04
C VAL A 129 31.78 50.29 20.43
N LEU A 130 32.24 49.05 20.69
CA LEU A 130 33.56 48.58 20.27
C LEU A 130 33.60 48.07 18.81
N SER A 131 32.45 47.88 18.17
CA SER A 131 32.36 47.46 16.76
C SER A 131 31.26 48.18 16.01
N GLY A 132 31.49 48.49 14.73
CA GLY A 132 30.47 49.06 13.85
C GLY A 132 29.24 48.15 13.66
N PRO A 133 28.19 48.64 12.98
CA PRO A 133 26.98 47.87 12.72
C PRO A 133 27.32 46.59 11.96
N LEU A 134 26.97 45.44 12.53
CA LEU A 134 27.13 44.13 11.90
C LEU A 134 26.19 44.04 10.68
N THR A 135 26.74 43.62 9.54
CA THR A 135 25.94 43.39 8.35
C THR A 135 25.32 41.98 8.38
N ILE A 136 24.27 41.73 7.60
CA ILE A 136 23.67 40.39 7.46
C ILE A 136 24.72 39.35 7.03
N ALA A 137 25.75 39.76 6.28
CA ALA A 137 26.85 38.89 5.87
C ALA A 137 27.76 38.46 7.02
N ASP A 138 27.85 39.24 8.11
CA ASP A 138 28.66 38.92 9.28
C ASP A 138 27.99 37.90 10.20
N LEU A 139 26.66 37.88 10.25
CA LEU A 139 25.85 36.96 11.08
C LEU A 139 25.70 35.55 10.46
N ASN A 140 25.90 35.42 9.15
CA ASN A 140 25.71 34.15 8.42
C ASN A 140 26.90 33.18 8.49
N LYS A 141 28.00 33.52 9.19
CA LYS A 141 29.20 32.65 9.26
C LYS A 141 29.01 31.44 10.17
N ASP A 142 28.13 31.52 11.17
CA ASP A 142 27.94 30.45 12.17
C ASP A 142 26.59 29.73 12.10
N ASN A 143 25.70 30.14 11.18
CA ASN A 143 24.38 29.54 11.01
C ASN A 143 24.22 28.87 9.64
N THR A 144 25.24 28.09 9.24
CA THR A 144 24.99 27.04 8.25
C THR A 144 24.13 25.99 8.93
N ILE A 145 22.83 26.25 9.01
CA ILE A 145 21.84 25.19 9.09
C ILE A 145 22.16 24.33 7.86
N PRO A 146 22.55 23.05 7.99
CA PRO A 146 22.51 22.17 6.84
C PRO A 146 21.06 22.25 6.37
N GLY A 147 20.85 22.94 5.24
CA GLY A 147 19.53 23.08 4.63
C GLY A 147 18.90 21.68 4.57
N PRO A 148 17.56 21.58 4.60
CA PRO A 148 16.92 20.27 4.46
C PRO A 148 17.58 19.64 3.26
N SER A 149 18.35 18.56 3.48
CA SER A 149 18.94 17.81 2.38
C SER A 149 17.75 17.58 1.49
N HIS A 150 17.76 18.22 0.33
CA HIS A 150 16.83 17.93 -0.73
C HIS A 150 17.23 16.51 -1.11
N ARG A 151 16.72 15.54 -0.35
CA ARG A 151 16.73 14.15 -0.72
C ARG A 151 15.97 14.22 -2.01
N GLN A 152 16.73 14.03 -3.08
CA GLN A 152 16.20 13.69 -4.38
C GLN A 152 14.97 12.84 -4.12
N GLN A 153 13.84 13.33 -4.61
CA GLN A 153 12.70 12.49 -4.88
C GLN A 153 13.14 11.56 -6.01
N ASP A 154 14.06 10.65 -5.70
CA ASP A 154 14.17 9.42 -6.44
C ASP A 154 12.93 8.65 -6.01
N GLY A 155 11.94 8.72 -6.89
CA GLY A 155 10.73 7.95 -6.77
C GLY A 155 11.03 6.44 -6.59
N PRO A 156 9.97 5.66 -6.34
CA PRO A 156 8.69 5.90 -6.95
C PRO A 156 7.75 6.65 -6.00
N VAL A 157 7.07 7.63 -6.58
CA VAL A 157 5.77 8.09 -6.08
C VAL A 157 4.87 6.85 -6.07
N ALA A 158 4.82 6.14 -4.94
CA ALA A 158 3.85 5.06 -4.72
C ALA A 158 2.50 5.66 -4.28
N GLY A 159 2.08 6.73 -4.95
CA GLY A 159 0.66 6.97 -5.12
C GLY A 159 0.11 5.84 -5.97
N VAL A 160 -0.59 4.90 -5.35
CA VAL A 160 -1.62 4.12 -6.03
C VAL A 160 -1.09 3.27 -7.21
N MET A 161 -0.13 2.37 -6.97
CA MET A 161 0.15 1.25 -7.88
C MET A 161 -0.24 -0.09 -7.25
N VAL A 162 -1.49 -0.20 -6.80
CA VAL A 162 -2.19 -1.50 -6.73
C VAL A 162 -3.13 -1.62 -7.94
N LYS A 163 -2.73 -1.07 -9.08
CA LYS A 163 -3.32 -1.30 -10.40
C LYS A 163 -2.26 -1.05 -11.47
N GLN A 164 -1.29 -1.94 -11.62
CA GLN A 164 -0.69 -2.15 -12.95
C GLN A 164 -0.03 -3.52 -13.15
N GLU A 165 0.35 -4.25 -12.10
CA GLU A 165 1.01 -5.56 -12.28
C GLU A 165 0.06 -6.75 -12.51
N ILE A 166 -1.25 -6.49 -12.63
CA ILE A 166 -2.26 -7.49 -13.06
C ILE A 166 -2.98 -7.02 -14.35
N VAL A 167 -2.38 -6.13 -15.13
CA VAL A 167 -2.92 -5.75 -16.45
C VAL A 167 -2.07 -6.35 -17.59
N ASP A 168 -0.79 -6.63 -17.37
CA ASP A 168 0.09 -7.21 -18.40
C ASP A 168 -0.02 -8.73 -18.58
N GLN A 169 -0.85 -9.42 -17.77
CA GLN A 169 -1.28 -10.80 -18.08
C GLN A 169 -2.62 -10.86 -18.83
N ARG A 170 -3.13 -9.71 -19.32
CA ARG A 170 -4.44 -9.60 -19.99
C ARG A 170 -4.42 -9.06 -21.41
N LEU A 171 -3.25 -8.86 -22.03
CA LEU A 171 -3.12 -8.59 -23.46
C LEU A 171 -2.05 -9.52 -24.05
N GLY A 172 -2.43 -10.77 -24.16
CA GLY A 172 -1.70 -11.84 -24.84
C GLY A 172 -2.70 -12.89 -25.31
N ASP A 173 -3.73 -12.42 -26.00
CA ASP A 173 -4.57 -13.26 -26.85
C ASP A 173 -3.83 -13.57 -28.15
#